data_AF-A0A758TMP7-F1
#
_entry.id   AF-A0A758TMP7-F1
#
_cell.length_a   1.000
_cell.length_b   1.000
_cell.length_c   1.000
_cell.angle_alpha   90.00
_cell.angle_beta   90.00
_cell.angle_gamma   90.00
#
_symmetry.space_group_name_H-M   'P 1'
#
loop_
_entity.id
_entity.type
_entity.pdbx_description
1 polymer ?
#
loop_
_entity_poly.entity_id
_entity_poly.type
_entity_poly.pdbx_seq_one_letter_code
_entity_poly.pdbx_strand_id
1 'polypeptide(L)'
;ERVIERLLDSVEEGGPKSSENKPSLTFVPDETAFKNELIARKKAQVVLHLKNGERDVIHWNASRFQPSSNLRANLWSGILRNWKDKGITSAELSVLPRSHNHPDDNTDLLIAIAGEVHWTLEEVEQYFVDYDLVGSDDGHPYYYLATFSDETPDELKRIAGLNSSNQLHMGLNIVPDEDQGEFE
;
A
#
# COMPACT_ATOMS: atom_id res chain seq x y z
N GLU A 1 0.89 -14.29 -48.90
CA GLU A 1 0.39 -13.43 -47.80
C GLU A 1 -1.09 -13.71 -47.57
N ARG A 2 -1.41 -14.45 -46.51
CA ARG A 2 -2.76 -14.56 -45.94
C ARG A 2 -2.60 -14.72 -44.43
N VAL A 3 -2.91 -13.65 -43.74
CA VAL A 3 -2.97 -13.52 -42.29
C VAL A 3 -4.13 -14.40 -41.78
N ILE A 4 -3.87 -15.22 -40.77
CA ILE A 4 -4.93 -15.80 -39.93
C ILE A 4 -4.53 -15.53 -38.49
N GLU A 5 -5.13 -14.48 -37.95
CA GLU A 5 -5.20 -14.19 -36.53
C GLU A 5 -5.89 -15.37 -35.83
N ARG A 6 -5.27 -15.95 -34.79
CA ARG A 6 -5.92 -16.91 -33.89
C ARG A 6 -6.14 -16.24 -32.54
N LEU A 7 -7.31 -15.62 -32.42
CA LEU A 7 -7.92 -15.27 -31.14
C LEU A 7 -8.81 -16.44 -30.68
N LEU A 8 -8.51 -16.89 -29.45
CA LEU A 8 -9.40 -17.34 -28.38
C LEU A 8 -9.99 -18.77 -28.36
N ASP A 9 -9.83 -19.32 -27.15
CA ASP A 9 -10.77 -20.10 -26.34
C ASP A 9 -10.77 -21.64 -26.34
N SER A 10 -10.26 -22.13 -25.20
CA SER A 10 -10.92 -23.07 -24.28
C SER A 10 -11.02 -24.54 -24.66
N VAL A 11 -10.15 -25.37 -24.09
CA VAL A 11 -10.51 -26.67 -23.47
C VAL A 11 -9.31 -27.22 -22.69
N GLU A 12 -9.30 -27.06 -21.37
CA GLU A 12 -8.59 -27.98 -20.48
C GLU A 12 -9.64 -28.82 -19.73
N GLU A 13 -9.89 -30.03 -20.26
CA GLU A 13 -10.53 -31.12 -19.53
C GLU A 13 -9.44 -32.04 -18.95
N GLY A 14 -9.56 -32.41 -17.67
CA GLY A 14 -9.00 -33.69 -17.17
C GLY A 14 -8.29 -33.68 -15.80
N GLY A 15 -9.07 -33.82 -14.72
CA GLY A 15 -8.64 -34.34 -13.41
C GLY A 15 -8.95 -33.42 -12.21
N PRO A 16 -9.26 -33.95 -11.01
CA PRO A 16 -9.45 -33.13 -9.81
C PRO A 16 -8.08 -32.72 -9.27
N LYS A 17 -7.38 -31.87 -10.02
CA LYS A 17 -6.38 -30.98 -9.46
C LYS A 17 -7.19 -29.83 -8.90
N SER A 18 -7.09 -29.56 -7.61
CA SER A 18 -7.53 -28.28 -7.04
C SER A 18 -6.78 -27.18 -7.79
N SER A 19 -7.39 -26.67 -8.87
CA SER A 19 -6.88 -25.54 -9.63
C SER A 19 -7.10 -24.33 -8.75
N GLU A 20 -6.17 -24.10 -7.82
CA GLU A 20 -6.09 -22.80 -7.16
C GLU A 20 -5.90 -21.77 -8.27
N ASN A 21 -6.98 -21.03 -8.52
CA ASN A 21 -7.00 -20.00 -9.54
C ASN A 21 -6.05 -18.88 -9.14
N LYS A 22 -5.48 -18.19 -10.14
CA LYS A 22 -4.70 -16.98 -9.89
C LYS A 22 -5.55 -15.96 -9.10
N PRO A 23 -4.92 -15.14 -8.25
CA PRO A 23 -5.60 -14.08 -7.53
C PRO A 23 -6.43 -13.21 -8.46
N SER A 24 -7.64 -12.86 -8.05
CA SER A 24 -8.41 -11.83 -8.75
C SER A 24 -7.77 -10.46 -8.53
N LEU A 25 -7.73 -9.65 -9.58
CA LEU A 25 -7.19 -8.29 -9.53
C LEU A 25 -8.32 -7.30 -9.73
N THR A 26 -8.47 -6.37 -8.78
CA THR A 26 -9.40 -5.26 -8.86
C THR A 26 -8.60 -3.98 -8.91
N PHE A 27 -8.85 -3.14 -9.92
CA PHE A 27 -8.22 -1.84 -10.06
C PHE A 27 -9.27 -0.78 -9.81
N VAL A 28 -8.96 0.18 -8.95
CA VAL A 28 -9.83 1.30 -8.65
C VAL A 28 -9.24 2.56 -9.31
N PRO A 29 -9.99 3.24 -10.19
CA PRO A 29 -11.37 2.93 -10.62
C PRO A 29 -11.49 1.83 -11.68
N ASP A 30 -10.49 1.67 -12.56
CA ASP A 30 -10.37 0.55 -13.52
C ASP A 30 -8.90 0.37 -13.94
N GLU A 31 -8.56 -0.72 -14.65
CA GLU A 31 -7.17 -1.05 -14.99
C GLU A 31 -6.48 0.02 -15.87
N THR A 32 -7.22 0.66 -16.77
CA THR A 32 -6.67 1.67 -17.69
C THR A 32 -6.44 2.99 -16.96
N ALA A 33 -7.44 3.44 -16.22
CA ALA A 33 -7.34 4.65 -15.40
C ALA A 33 -6.24 4.51 -14.34
N PHE A 34 -6.22 3.40 -13.60
CA PHE A 34 -5.18 3.09 -12.62
C PHE A 34 -3.78 3.14 -13.26
N LYS A 35 -3.59 2.52 -14.43
CA LYS A 35 -2.29 2.53 -15.11
C LYS A 35 -1.85 3.96 -15.44
N ASN A 36 -2.74 4.77 -15.99
CA ASN A 36 -2.44 6.16 -16.37
C ASN A 36 -2.09 7.01 -15.15
N GLU A 37 -2.86 6.87 -14.06
CA GLU A 37 -2.60 7.57 -12.81
C GLU A 37 -1.30 7.10 -12.14
N LEU A 38 -1.02 5.80 -12.15
CA LEU A 38 0.23 5.25 -11.62
C LEU A 38 1.45 5.80 -12.34
N ILE A 39 1.37 6.01 -13.67
CA ILE A 39 2.44 6.65 -14.43
C ILE A 39 2.66 8.09 -13.97
N ALA A 40 1.60 8.83 -13.64
CA ALA A 40 1.70 10.22 -13.20
C ALA A 40 2.19 10.32 -11.75
N ARG A 41 1.64 9.50 -10.85
CA ARG A 41 1.82 9.63 -9.39
C ARG A 41 2.94 8.76 -8.82
N LYS A 42 3.29 7.65 -9.49
CA LYS A 42 4.37 6.72 -9.10
C LYS A 42 4.23 6.04 -7.73
N LYS A 43 3.11 6.22 -7.02
CA LYS A 43 2.81 5.57 -5.74
C LYS A 43 1.42 4.94 -5.81
N ALA A 44 1.28 3.73 -5.30
CA ALA A 44 -0.01 3.05 -5.17
C ALA A 44 -0.06 2.26 -3.86
N GLN A 45 -1.25 1.96 -3.39
CA GLN A 45 -1.47 0.95 -2.35
C GLN A 45 -2.04 -0.32 -3.00
N VAL A 46 -1.70 -1.46 -2.42
CA VAL A 46 -2.17 -2.78 -2.83
C VAL A 46 -2.68 -3.52 -1.60
N VAL A 47 -3.99 -3.74 -1.53
CA VAL A 47 -4.62 -4.54 -0.47
C VAL A 47 -4.66 -5.98 -0.92
N LEU A 48 -3.93 -6.85 -0.24
CA LEU A 48 -3.90 -8.28 -0.47
C LEU A 48 -4.85 -8.98 0.48
N HIS A 49 -5.70 -9.84 -0.05
CA HIS A 49 -6.54 -10.72 0.76
C HIS A 49 -5.97 -12.13 0.74
N LEU A 50 -5.86 -12.72 1.92
CA LEU A 50 -5.24 -14.02 2.13
C LEU A 50 -6.31 -15.10 2.40
N LYS A 51 -5.98 -16.35 2.05
CA LYS A 51 -6.89 -17.50 2.22
C LYS A 51 -7.28 -17.79 3.68
N ASN A 52 -6.50 -17.32 4.65
CA ASN A 52 -6.78 -17.44 6.08
C ASN A 52 -7.76 -16.35 6.58
N GLY A 53 -8.20 -15.45 5.70
CA GLY A 53 -9.07 -14.33 6.04
C GLY A 53 -8.33 -13.08 6.50
N GLU A 54 -7.00 -13.13 6.63
CA GLU A 54 -6.19 -11.95 6.91
C GLU A 54 -6.02 -11.10 5.65
N ARG A 55 -5.63 -9.85 5.86
CA ARG A 55 -5.28 -8.91 4.81
C ARG A 55 -3.92 -8.29 5.09
N ASP A 56 -3.25 -7.84 4.03
CA ASP A 56 -1.99 -7.09 4.10
C ASP A 56 -2.05 -5.91 3.14
N VAL A 57 -1.56 -4.74 3.58
CA VAL A 57 -1.53 -3.53 2.75
C VAL A 57 -0.09 -3.21 2.41
N ILE A 58 0.20 -3.14 1.11
CA ILE A 58 1.53 -2.87 0.59
C ILE A 58 1.53 -1.55 -0.17
N HIS A 59 2.42 -0.65 0.20
CA HIS A 59 2.69 0.56 -0.56
C HIS A 59 3.72 0.32 -1.66
N TRP A 60 3.26 0.45 -2.90
CA TRP A 60 4.08 0.25 -4.09
C TRP A 60 4.69 1.55 -4.58
N ASN A 61 6.02 1.67 -4.43
CA ASN A 61 6.80 2.69 -5.12
C ASN A 61 7.08 2.26 -6.57
N ALA A 62 6.33 2.85 -7.49
CA ALA A 62 6.40 2.62 -8.93
C ALA A 62 7.23 3.68 -9.67
N SER A 63 8.26 4.26 -9.03
CA SER A 63 9.15 5.29 -9.61
C SER A 63 9.68 4.96 -11.01
N ARG A 64 9.95 3.67 -11.30
CA ARG A 64 10.45 3.19 -12.60
C ARG A 64 9.36 2.81 -13.60
N PHE A 65 8.09 2.89 -13.23
CA PHE A 65 6.98 2.49 -14.09
C PHE A 65 6.75 3.54 -15.19
N GLN A 66 6.70 3.11 -16.44
CA GLN A 66 6.64 3.97 -17.63
C GLN A 66 5.40 3.63 -18.49
N PRO A 67 5.01 4.48 -19.46
CA PRO A 67 3.90 4.17 -20.38
C PRO A 67 4.02 2.82 -21.09
N SER A 68 5.26 2.46 -21.47
CA SER A 68 5.61 1.18 -22.10
C SER A 68 5.59 -0.02 -21.14
N SER A 69 5.50 0.22 -19.83
CA SER A 69 5.47 -0.86 -18.82
C SER A 69 4.18 -1.67 -18.91
N ASN A 70 4.31 -2.98 -18.74
CA ASN A 70 3.18 -3.89 -18.62
C ASN A 70 2.78 -4.01 -17.13
N LEU A 71 1.58 -3.51 -16.79
CA LEU A 71 1.09 -3.46 -15.42
C LEU A 71 1.02 -4.86 -14.79
N ARG A 72 0.30 -5.79 -15.42
CA ARG A 72 0.14 -7.16 -14.91
C ARG A 72 1.49 -7.88 -14.79
N ALA A 73 2.39 -7.73 -15.75
CA ALA A 73 3.71 -8.35 -15.67
C ALA A 73 4.52 -7.82 -14.46
N ASN A 74 4.44 -6.53 -14.16
CA ASN A 74 5.08 -5.94 -12.97
C ASN A 74 4.47 -6.50 -11.68
N LEU A 75 3.14 -6.65 -11.62
CA LEU A 75 2.47 -7.23 -10.45
C LEU A 75 2.89 -8.69 -10.22
N TRP A 76 2.84 -9.53 -11.26
CA TRP A 76 3.16 -10.97 -11.15
C TRP A 76 4.64 -11.27 -10.91
N SER A 77 5.55 -10.42 -11.39
CA SER A 77 6.99 -10.55 -11.12
C SER A 77 7.43 -9.88 -9.82
N GLY A 78 6.60 -8.98 -9.26
CA GLY A 78 6.86 -8.22 -8.03
C GLY A 78 5.95 -8.64 -6.88
N ILE A 79 4.96 -7.80 -6.56
CA ILE A 79 4.11 -7.92 -5.36
C ILE A 79 3.44 -9.30 -5.26
N LEU A 80 2.88 -9.78 -6.38
CA LEU A 80 2.18 -11.06 -6.49
C LEU A 80 3.12 -12.23 -6.83
N ARG A 81 4.43 -12.03 -6.74
CA ARG A 81 5.38 -13.14 -6.85
C ARG A 81 5.15 -14.13 -5.72
N ASN A 82 5.18 -15.42 -6.06
CA ASN A 82 4.91 -16.52 -5.14
C ASN A 82 3.56 -16.38 -4.42
N TRP A 83 2.55 -15.79 -5.07
CA TRP A 83 1.22 -15.56 -4.48
C TRP A 83 0.61 -16.81 -3.87
N LYS A 84 0.87 -17.99 -4.46
CA LYS A 84 0.36 -19.28 -4.00
C LYS A 84 0.92 -19.63 -2.62
N ASP A 85 2.24 -19.49 -2.44
CA ASP A 85 2.92 -19.77 -1.18
C ASP A 85 2.50 -18.76 -0.11
N LYS A 86 2.30 -17.50 -0.52
CA LYS A 86 1.76 -16.43 0.33
C LYS A 86 0.27 -16.60 0.64
N GLY A 87 -0.44 -17.49 -0.06
CA GLY A 87 -1.88 -17.70 0.12
C GLY A 87 -2.76 -16.54 -0.33
N ILE A 88 -2.30 -15.69 -1.25
CA ILE A 88 -3.06 -14.55 -1.78
C ILE A 88 -4.20 -15.06 -2.66
N THR A 89 -5.42 -14.58 -2.42
CA THR A 89 -6.64 -14.95 -3.16
C THR A 89 -7.18 -13.80 -4.02
N SER A 90 -6.96 -12.55 -3.60
CA SER A 90 -7.26 -11.36 -4.39
C SER A 90 -6.34 -10.20 -4.04
N ALA A 91 -6.26 -9.23 -4.94
CA ALA A 91 -5.55 -7.97 -4.73
C ALA A 91 -6.37 -6.79 -5.26
N GLU A 92 -6.51 -5.76 -4.45
CA GLU A 92 -7.14 -4.49 -4.81
C GLU A 92 -6.07 -3.41 -4.92
N LEU A 93 -6.13 -2.61 -5.99
CA LEU A 93 -5.11 -1.62 -6.30
C LEU A 93 -5.74 -0.24 -6.50
N SER A 94 -5.22 0.75 -5.77
CA SER A 94 -5.57 2.16 -5.93
C SER A 94 -4.30 3.02 -5.92
N VAL A 95 -4.34 4.12 -6.66
CA VAL A 95 -3.20 5.05 -6.74
C VAL A 95 -3.27 6.00 -5.56
N LEU A 96 -2.15 6.17 -4.85
CA LEU A 96 -2.08 7.09 -3.74
C LEU A 96 -2.13 8.55 -4.22
N PRO A 97 -2.67 9.48 -3.42
CA PRO A 97 -2.53 10.90 -3.67
C PRO A 97 -1.07 11.35 -3.62
N ARG A 98 -0.84 12.55 -4.15
CA ARG A 98 0.45 13.24 -4.08
C ARG A 98 0.23 14.49 -3.23
N SER A 99 1.20 14.81 -2.39
CA SER A 99 1.25 16.10 -1.69
C SER A 99 1.23 17.27 -2.69
N HIS A 100 0.52 18.32 -2.32
CA HIS A 100 0.32 19.55 -3.05
C HIS A 100 1.23 20.67 -2.52
N ASN A 101 2.46 20.35 -2.06
CA ASN A 101 3.46 21.32 -1.58
C ASN A 101 2.86 22.48 -0.75
N HIS A 102 1.85 22.18 0.06
CA HIS A 102 1.19 23.14 0.93
C HIS A 102 1.67 22.85 2.35
N PRO A 103 1.97 23.88 3.18
CA PRO A 103 2.50 23.67 4.53
C PRO A 103 1.62 22.76 5.41
N ASP A 104 0.31 22.81 5.19
CA ASP A 104 -0.67 22.00 5.93
C ASP A 104 -0.99 20.65 5.25
N ASP A 105 -0.28 20.28 4.18
CA ASP A 105 -0.52 19.03 3.46
C ASP A 105 0.29 17.87 4.04
N ASN A 106 -0.34 17.13 4.94
CA ASN A 106 0.24 15.96 5.59
C ASN A 106 0.14 14.67 4.76
N THR A 107 -0.19 14.72 3.47
CA THR A 107 -0.43 13.53 2.64
C THR A 107 0.74 12.55 2.65
N ASP A 108 1.98 13.02 2.49
CA ASP A 108 3.15 12.11 2.47
C ASP A 108 3.41 11.48 3.85
N LEU A 109 3.13 12.21 4.94
CA LEU A 109 3.19 11.67 6.30
C LEU A 109 2.14 10.58 6.51
N LEU A 110 0.88 10.84 6.14
CA LEU A 110 -0.20 9.85 6.29
C LEU A 110 0.08 8.59 5.47
N ILE A 111 0.63 8.74 4.25
CA ILE A 111 1.08 7.60 3.43
C ILE A 111 2.21 6.84 4.11
N ALA A 112 3.17 7.53 4.73
CA ALA A 112 4.27 6.89 5.44
C ALA A 112 3.77 6.10 6.65
N ILE A 113 2.88 6.69 7.46
CA ILE A 113 2.22 6.03 8.58
C ILE A 113 1.44 4.80 8.09
N ALA A 114 0.63 4.94 7.03
CA ALA A 114 -0.12 3.82 6.44
C ALA A 114 0.79 2.66 6.05
N GLY A 115 1.98 2.95 5.53
CA GLY A 115 3.00 1.94 5.23
C GLY A 115 3.61 1.27 6.44
N GLU A 116 3.83 2.01 7.53
CA GLU A 116 4.35 1.45 8.78
C GLU A 116 3.32 0.56 9.48
N VAL A 117 2.05 0.97 9.47
CA VAL A 117 0.98 0.28 10.21
C VAL A 117 0.23 -0.77 9.40
N HIS A 118 0.59 -0.95 8.12
CA HIS A 118 -0.05 -1.87 7.19
C HIS A 118 -1.57 -1.62 7.03
N TRP A 119 -1.98 -0.35 7.01
CA TRP A 119 -3.36 0.07 6.77
C TRP A 119 -3.49 0.75 5.42
N THR A 120 -4.72 0.89 4.93
CA THR A 120 -4.98 1.74 3.77
C THR A 120 -4.86 3.21 4.18
N LEU A 121 -4.64 4.10 3.21
CA LEU A 121 -4.59 5.54 3.49
C LEU A 121 -5.91 6.01 4.11
N GLU A 122 -7.05 5.53 3.60
CA GLU A 122 -8.38 5.90 4.09
C GLU A 122 -8.59 5.55 5.57
N GLU A 123 -8.01 4.43 6.03
CA GLU A 123 -8.09 4.02 7.42
C GLU A 123 -7.20 4.88 8.32
N VAL A 124 -6.01 5.25 7.86
CA VAL A 124 -5.16 6.21 8.57
C VAL A 124 -5.85 7.56 8.65
N GLU A 125 -6.39 8.08 7.54
CA GLU A 125 -7.17 9.32 7.53
C GLU A 125 -8.34 9.31 8.50
N GLN A 126 -8.96 8.14 8.71
CA GLN A 126 -10.09 8.00 9.63
C GLN A 126 -9.67 7.94 11.11
N TYR A 127 -8.58 7.25 11.43
CA TYR A 127 -8.26 6.89 12.82
C TYR A 127 -6.99 7.52 13.38
N PHE A 128 -6.11 8.06 12.55
CA PHE A 128 -4.92 8.78 13.02
C PHE A 128 -5.35 10.07 13.72
N VAL A 129 -4.77 10.34 14.90
CA VAL A 129 -5.10 11.52 15.70
C VAL A 129 -3.96 12.53 15.63
N ASP A 130 -2.77 12.12 16.07
CA ASP A 130 -1.59 12.98 16.10
C ASP A 130 -0.31 12.14 16.27
N TYR A 131 0.84 12.80 16.21
CA TYR A 131 2.14 12.22 16.50
C TYR A 131 3.04 13.20 17.25
N ASP A 132 3.80 12.68 18.21
CA ASP A 132 4.75 13.48 18.99
C ASP A 132 6.19 13.03 18.75
N LEU A 133 7.12 13.98 18.64
CA LEU A 133 8.54 13.67 18.66
C LEU A 133 9.00 13.44 20.10
N VAL A 134 9.42 12.22 20.41
CA VAL A 134 9.99 11.88 21.72
C VAL A 134 11.51 11.94 21.64
N GLY A 135 12.12 12.70 22.54
CA GLY A 135 13.55 12.88 22.65
C GLY A 135 13.98 13.17 24.08
N SER A 136 15.27 13.38 24.30
CA SER A 136 15.80 13.87 25.57
C SER A 136 15.57 15.36 25.77
N ASP A 137 15.72 15.79 27.03
CA ASP A 137 15.61 17.20 27.44
C ASP A 137 16.61 18.14 26.72
N ASP A 138 17.70 17.60 26.19
CA ASP A 138 18.70 18.32 25.40
C ASP A 138 18.39 18.39 23.89
N GLY A 139 17.22 17.87 23.47
CA GLY A 139 16.72 17.96 22.11
C GLY A 139 17.19 16.84 21.18
N HIS A 140 17.82 15.77 21.67
CA HIS A 140 18.14 14.63 20.82
C HIS A 140 16.90 13.75 20.57
N PRO A 141 16.44 13.61 19.31
CA PRO A 141 15.26 12.81 18.99
C PRO A 141 15.54 11.32 19.09
N TYR A 142 14.55 10.55 19.56
CA TYR A 142 14.62 9.09 19.65
C TYR A 142 13.66 8.41 18.69
N TYR A 143 12.38 8.80 18.72
CA TYR A 143 11.32 8.20 17.91
C TYR A 143 10.11 9.15 17.83
N TYR A 144 9.23 8.88 16.87
CA TYR A 144 7.90 9.47 16.83
C TYR A 144 6.90 8.55 17.53
N LEU A 145 5.98 9.11 18.31
CA LEU A 145 4.90 8.38 18.96
C LEU A 145 3.59 8.73 18.24
N ALA A 146 3.12 7.85 17.35
CA ALA A 146 1.80 8.02 16.72
C ALA A 146 0.70 7.61 17.68
N THR A 147 -0.36 8.41 17.74
CA THR A 147 -1.58 8.15 18.52
C THR A 147 -2.76 7.98 17.57
N PHE A 148 -3.55 6.93 17.82
CA PHE A 148 -4.74 6.59 17.05
C PHE A 148 -6.00 6.68 17.94
N SER A 149 -7.15 6.91 17.31
CA SER A 149 -8.44 7.08 17.97
C SER A 149 -8.83 5.85 18.79
N ASP A 150 -9.52 6.06 19.91
CA ASP A 150 -10.11 4.98 20.71
C ASP A 150 -11.15 4.16 19.94
N GLU A 151 -11.77 4.78 18.93
CA GLU A 151 -12.72 4.16 18.01
C GLU A 151 -12.07 3.23 16.98
N THR A 152 -10.74 3.13 16.96
CA THR A 152 -10.01 2.22 16.06
C THR A 152 -10.50 0.77 16.28
N PRO A 153 -10.91 0.05 15.23
CA PRO A 153 -11.31 -1.35 15.33
C PRO A 153 -10.20 -2.26 15.86
N ASP A 154 -10.55 -3.26 16.66
CA ASP A 154 -9.58 -4.20 17.27
C ASP A 154 -8.72 -4.94 16.22
N GLU A 155 -9.27 -5.21 15.04
CA GLU A 155 -8.54 -5.80 13.94
C GLU A 155 -7.38 -4.90 13.48
N LEU A 156 -7.65 -3.60 13.31
CA LEU A 156 -6.64 -2.61 12.92
C LEU A 156 -5.59 -2.44 14.01
N LYS A 157 -6.01 -2.38 15.28
CA LYS A 157 -5.09 -2.33 16.44
C LYS A 157 -4.12 -3.52 16.43
N ARG A 158 -4.64 -4.72 16.15
CA ARG A 158 -3.84 -5.95 16.08
C ARG A 158 -2.87 -5.93 14.89
N ILE A 159 -3.31 -5.48 13.71
CA ILE A 159 -2.47 -5.39 12.50
C ILE A 159 -1.30 -4.42 12.74
N ALA A 160 -1.59 -3.24 13.29
CA ALA A 160 -0.59 -2.21 13.54
C ALA A 160 0.28 -2.47 14.79
N GLY A 161 -0.09 -3.46 15.62
CA GLY A 161 0.60 -3.73 16.88
C GLY A 161 0.47 -2.60 17.91
N LEU A 162 -0.67 -1.91 17.94
CA LEU A 162 -0.87 -0.80 18.87
C LEU A 162 -0.86 -1.26 20.33
N ASN A 163 -0.32 -0.42 21.20
CA ASN A 163 -0.34 -0.66 22.64
C ASN A 163 -1.74 -0.41 23.26
N SER A 164 -1.87 -0.59 24.58
CA SER A 164 -3.14 -0.38 25.30
C SER A 164 -3.67 1.06 25.27
N SER A 165 -2.84 2.01 24.86
CA SER A 165 -3.17 3.44 24.71
C SER A 165 -3.38 3.82 23.24
N ASN A 166 -3.52 2.85 22.34
CA ASN A 166 -3.65 3.06 20.89
C ASN A 166 -2.50 3.85 20.28
N GLN A 167 -1.28 3.55 20.75
CA GLN A 167 -0.06 4.21 20.26
C GLN A 167 0.91 3.23 19.61
N LEU A 168 1.71 3.76 18.69
CA LEU A 168 2.80 3.06 18.02
C LEU A 168 4.09 3.88 18.07
N HIS A 169 5.19 3.21 18.38
CA HIS A 169 6.53 3.79 18.30
C HIS A 169 7.04 3.67 16.87
N MET A 170 7.37 4.81 16.26
CA MET A 170 7.79 4.94 14.87
C MET A 170 9.23 5.44 14.79
N GLY A 171 10.03 4.86 13.89
CA GLY A 171 11.39 5.32 13.64
C GLY A 171 11.45 6.76 13.11
N LEU A 172 12.57 7.44 13.36
CA LEU A 172 12.79 8.83 12.90
C LEU A 172 12.83 8.97 11.36
N ASN A 173 12.99 7.88 10.64
CA ASN A 173 13.06 7.83 9.18
C ASN A 173 11.68 7.78 8.49
N ILE A 174 10.59 7.75 9.27
CA ILE A 174 9.23 7.57 8.74
C ILE A 174 8.62 8.90 8.33
N VAL A 175 8.89 9.96 9.10
CA VAL A 175 8.41 11.30 8.74
C VAL A 175 9.23 11.77 7.53
N PRO A 176 8.58 12.04 6.37
CA PRO A 176 9.27 12.63 5.23
C PRO A 176 9.91 13.94 5.70
N ASP A 177 11.13 14.25 5.26
CA ASP A 177 11.81 15.51 5.62
C ASP A 177 10.83 16.68 5.46
N GLU A 178 10.27 17.16 6.59
CA GLU A 178 9.77 18.51 6.65
C GLU A 178 10.99 19.35 6.35
N ASP A 179 10.94 20.10 5.25
CA ASP A 179 11.96 21.03 4.79
C ASP A 179 12.64 21.61 6.03
N GLN A 180 13.83 21.10 6.37
CA GLN A 180 14.57 21.57 7.53
C GLN A 180 14.96 22.97 7.14
N GLY A 181 14.11 23.93 7.52
CA GLY A 181 14.33 25.34 7.26
C GLY A 181 15.77 25.62 7.62
N GLU A 182 16.52 26.13 6.65
CA GLU A 182 17.90 26.54 6.84
C GLU A 182 17.95 27.39 8.10
N PHE A 183 18.51 26.84 9.18
CA PHE A 183 18.93 27.65 10.32
C PHE A 183 20.16 28.42 9.85
N GLU A 184 19.94 29.63 9.32
CA GLU A 184 20.99 30.65 9.16
C GLU A 184 21.51 31.15 10.52
#